data_AF-A0A4R9LV40-F1
#
_entry.id   AF-A0A4R9LV40-F1
#
_cell.length_a   1.000
_cell.length_b   1.000
_cell.length_c   1.000
_cell.angle_alpha   90.00
_cell.angle_beta   90.00
_cell.angle_gamma   90.00
#
_symmetry.space_group_name_H-M   'P 1'
#
loop_
_entity.id
_entity.type
_entity.pdbx_description
1 polymer ?
#
loop_
_entity_poly.entity_id
_entity_poly.type
_entity_poly.pdbx_seq_one_letter_code
_entity_poly.pdbx_strand_id
1 'polypeptide(L)'
;MFILVYICANCTLKDKGGDGREYVQALVSEMAMSTRSSSRAGGDGVNYYRLGGNIAGLSGIIYLQNNAAEQAPFNISGRFTFPQSYPDGGNYAISVSVHPSGQECSVSNGFGRIVSKDISDVIVNCVTK
;
A
#
# COMPACT_ATOMS: atom_id res chain seq x y z
N MET A 1 4.79 -6.08 45.62
CA MET A 1 6.21 -6.50 45.65
C MET A 1 6.38 -7.42 44.44
N PHE A 2 6.44 -6.92 43.20
CA PHE A 2 7.55 -6.11 42.64
C PHE A 2 8.86 -6.78 43.05
N ILE A 3 9.60 -7.47 42.19
CA ILE A 3 10.44 -6.94 41.10
C ILE A 3 10.97 -8.20 40.35
N LEU A 4 10.79 -8.34 39.01
CA LEU A 4 11.81 -8.03 37.98
C LEU A 4 12.93 -9.11 38.03
N VAL A 5 13.36 -9.81 36.98
CA VAL A 5 13.93 -9.45 35.66
C VAL A 5 14.17 -10.84 35.00
N TYR A 6 13.74 -11.13 33.76
CA TYR A 6 14.63 -11.23 32.59
C TYR A 6 15.98 -11.94 32.88
N ILE A 7 16.47 -12.81 31.98
CA ILE A 7 17.75 -13.58 32.02
C ILE A 7 17.49 -15.06 32.42
N CYS A 8 17.28 -16.02 31.52
CA CYS A 8 18.21 -16.47 30.49
C CYS A 8 17.45 -17.02 29.26
N ALA A 9 16.86 -16.13 28.46
CA ALA A 9 16.63 -16.43 27.03
C ALA A 9 17.89 -16.10 26.18
N ASN A 10 18.96 -15.63 26.84
CA ASN A 10 20.27 -15.36 26.26
C ASN A 10 21.21 -16.53 26.55
N CYS A 11 20.98 -17.66 25.89
CA CYS A 11 22.10 -18.57 25.62
C CYS A 11 22.98 -17.88 24.58
N THR A 12 24.14 -17.43 25.06
CA THR A 12 25.18 -16.74 24.31
C THR A 12 25.78 -17.67 23.26
N LEU A 13 25.40 -17.50 21.99
CA LEU A 13 26.23 -17.97 20.89
C LEU A 13 27.35 -16.96 20.67
N LYS A 14 28.55 -17.44 20.98
CA LYS A 14 29.84 -16.80 20.84
C LYS A 14 30.11 -16.54 19.35
N ASP A 15 30.01 -15.29 18.91
CA ASP A 15 30.64 -14.87 17.66
C ASP A 15 31.62 -13.71 17.86
N LYS A 16 32.76 -13.84 17.17
CA LYS A 16 33.92 -12.98 17.30
C LYS A 16 33.80 -11.79 16.37
N GLY A 17 34.17 -10.61 16.88
CA GLY A 17 34.68 -9.51 16.06
C GLY A 17 33.69 -8.37 15.89
N GLY A 18 34.05 -7.21 16.43
CA GLY A 18 33.16 -6.06 16.59
C GLY A 18 32.81 -5.31 15.31
N ASP A 19 31.57 -4.83 15.27
CA ASP A 19 31.17 -3.48 14.84
C ASP A 19 29.88 -3.13 15.60
N GLY A 20 29.91 -2.04 16.38
CA GLY A 20 28.87 -1.65 17.33
C GLY A 20 27.64 -1.04 16.66
N ARG A 21 26.75 -1.86 16.09
CA ARG A 21 25.48 -1.41 15.50
C ARG A 21 24.26 -2.28 15.83
N GLU A 22 24.43 -3.27 16.71
CA GLU A 22 23.43 -4.33 16.95
C GLU A 22 22.35 -3.98 18.01
N TYR A 23 22.41 -2.80 18.63
CA TYR A 23 21.48 -2.44 19.71
C TYR A 23 20.11 -1.89 19.27
N VAL A 24 19.89 -1.60 17.98
CA VAL A 24 18.63 -0.97 17.51
C VAL A 24 17.52 -1.94 17.10
N GLN A 25 17.72 -3.26 17.17
CA GLN A 25 16.73 -4.24 16.66
C GLN A 25 15.81 -4.88 17.71
N ALA A 26 15.92 -4.53 19.00
CA ALA A 26 15.09 -5.17 20.03
C ALA A 26 13.68 -4.55 20.23
N LEU A 27 13.28 -3.53 19.46
CA LEU A 27 11.99 -2.83 19.67
C LEU A 27 11.08 -2.72 18.43
N VAL A 28 11.45 -3.27 17.28
CA VAL A 28 10.54 -3.28 16.11
C VAL A 28 9.63 -4.51 16.17
N SER A 29 8.64 -4.44 17.04
CA SER A 29 7.48 -5.32 16.98
C SER A 29 6.54 -4.79 15.88
N GLU A 30 6.41 -5.55 14.79
CA GLU A 30 5.32 -5.53 13.79
C GLU A 30 5.13 -4.18 13.06
N MET A 31 5.61 -3.91 11.84
CA MET A 31 5.27 -4.53 10.56
C MET A 31 6.23 -3.96 9.47
N ALA A 32 7.52 -4.31 9.53
CA ALA A 32 8.43 -4.05 8.42
C ALA A 32 9.00 -5.38 7.94
N MET A 33 8.82 -5.60 6.64
CA MET A 33 9.11 -6.84 5.95
C MET A 33 10.54 -7.33 6.20
N SER A 34 10.63 -8.65 6.33
CA SER A 34 11.84 -9.46 6.32
C SER A 34 12.85 -8.99 5.28
N THR A 35 14.05 -8.55 5.70
CA THR A 35 15.26 -8.72 4.90
C THR A 35 16.42 -9.12 5.80
N ARG A 36 16.46 -10.41 6.17
CA ARG A 36 17.75 -11.09 6.08
C ARG A 36 18.06 -11.19 4.59
N SER A 37 19.19 -10.65 4.15
CA SER A 37 20.24 -11.52 3.59
C SER A 37 21.46 -10.76 3.10
N SER A 38 22.58 -11.37 3.44
CA SER A 38 23.88 -11.35 2.77
C SER A 38 23.79 -11.17 1.25
N SER A 39 24.61 -10.25 0.73
CA SER A 39 25.37 -10.34 -0.53
C SER A 39 24.87 -11.29 -1.63
N ARG A 40 24.28 -10.72 -2.68
CA ARG A 40 24.55 -10.97 -4.10
C ARG A 40 23.75 -9.92 -4.86
N ALA A 41 24.37 -9.24 -5.82
CA ALA A 41 23.64 -8.39 -6.75
C ALA A 41 22.74 -9.28 -7.60
N GLY A 42 21.52 -9.50 -7.11
CA GLY A 42 20.38 -10.06 -7.82
C GLY A 42 19.20 -9.27 -7.30
N GLY A 43 18.82 -8.23 -8.03
CA GLY A 43 17.69 -7.40 -7.63
C GLY A 43 16.44 -8.26 -7.62
N ASP A 44 15.88 -8.51 -6.44
CA ASP A 44 14.45 -8.75 -6.28
C ASP A 44 13.74 -7.42 -6.56
N GLY A 45 13.88 -6.94 -7.79
CA GLY A 45 13.30 -5.70 -8.27
C GLY A 45 11.81 -5.92 -8.36
N VAL A 46 11.10 -5.63 -7.28
CA VAL A 46 9.65 -5.56 -7.30
C VAL A 46 9.29 -4.44 -8.27
N ASN A 47 8.68 -4.81 -9.40
CA ASN A 47 8.18 -3.83 -10.34
C ASN A 47 7.00 -3.11 -9.71
N TYR A 48 6.87 -1.81 -10.00
CA TYR A 48 5.75 -1.00 -9.52
C TYR A 48 4.90 -0.58 -10.70
N TYR A 49 3.60 -0.67 -10.53
CA TYR A 49 2.61 -0.37 -11.55
C TYR A 49 1.63 0.68 -11.07
N ARG A 50 1.10 1.43 -12.03
CA ARG A 50 0.12 2.48 -11.80
C ARG A 50 -1.28 1.87 -11.75
N LEU A 51 -2.12 2.46 -10.90
CA LEU A 51 -3.53 2.12 -10.77
C LEU A 51 -4.37 3.32 -11.20
N GLY A 52 -5.32 3.09 -12.08
CA GLY A 52 -6.14 4.15 -12.64
C GLY A 52 -7.34 3.60 -13.40
N GLY A 53 -8.01 4.50 -14.10
CA GLY A 53 -9.27 4.18 -14.74
C GLY A 53 -9.89 5.38 -15.44
N ASN A 54 -11.20 5.31 -15.65
CA ASN A 54 -12.00 6.40 -16.19
C ASN A 54 -13.17 6.75 -15.27
N ILE A 55 -13.32 8.04 -14.96
CA ILE A 55 -14.48 8.60 -14.27
C ILE A 55 -15.43 9.20 -15.31
N ALA A 56 -16.70 8.81 -15.28
CA ALA A 56 -17.75 9.34 -16.15
C ALA A 56 -18.83 10.06 -15.32
N GLY A 57 -19.33 11.20 -15.82
CA GLY A 57 -20.45 11.93 -15.23
C GLY A 57 -20.14 12.68 -13.93
N LEU A 58 -18.87 12.87 -13.58
CA LEU A 58 -18.47 13.59 -12.37
C LEU A 58 -18.73 15.09 -12.49
N SER A 59 -19.45 15.62 -11.53
CA SER A 59 -19.70 17.04 -11.28
C SER A 59 -19.35 17.37 -9.84
N GLY A 60 -18.20 17.99 -9.62
CA GLY A 60 -17.66 18.31 -8.30
C GLY A 60 -16.41 17.51 -7.96
N ILE A 61 -16.20 17.24 -6.67
CA ILE A 61 -15.03 16.50 -6.17
C ILE A 61 -15.51 15.13 -5.65
N ILE A 62 -14.87 14.07 -6.12
CA ILE A 62 -14.97 12.72 -5.58
C ILE A 62 -13.68 12.37 -4.88
N TYR A 63 -13.76 11.62 -3.79
CA TYR A 63 -12.58 10.98 -3.19
C TYR A 63 -12.67 9.48 -3.41
N LEU A 64 -11.65 8.94 -4.09
CA LEU A 64 -11.48 7.50 -4.24
C LEU A 64 -10.45 7.02 -3.23
N GLN A 65 -10.67 5.83 -2.69
CA GLN A 65 -9.79 5.20 -1.73
C GLN A 65 -9.34 3.85 -2.26
N ASN A 66 -8.06 3.52 -2.14
CA ASN A 66 -7.52 2.20 -2.44
C ASN A 66 -7.07 1.48 -1.16
N ASN A 67 -7.50 0.22 -1.00
CA ASN A 67 -7.15 -0.68 0.11
C ASN A 67 -7.35 -0.06 1.51
N ALA A 68 -8.33 0.83 1.66
CA ALA A 68 -8.56 1.61 2.88
C ALA A 68 -7.35 2.43 3.38
N ALA A 69 -6.27 2.55 2.60
CA ALA A 69 -5.00 3.11 3.04
C ALA A 69 -4.66 4.43 2.33
N GLU A 70 -4.88 4.51 1.02
CA GLU A 70 -4.64 5.71 0.23
C GLU A 70 -5.97 6.33 -0.20
N GLN A 71 -6.11 7.64 -0.02
CA GLN A 71 -7.26 8.41 -0.50
C GLN A 71 -6.77 9.54 -1.41
N ALA A 72 -7.39 9.67 -2.59
CA ALA A 72 -7.05 10.66 -3.58
C ALA A 72 -8.30 11.43 -4.07
N PRO A 73 -8.25 12.78 -4.13
CA PRO A 73 -9.32 13.57 -4.72
C PRO A 73 -9.23 13.60 -6.26
N PHE A 74 -10.38 13.56 -6.92
CA PHE A 74 -10.52 13.79 -8.35
C PHE A 74 -11.68 14.75 -8.60
N ASN A 75 -11.51 15.66 -9.56
CA ASN A 75 -12.47 16.73 -9.84
C ASN A 75 -12.80 16.89 -11.34
N ILE A 76 -12.31 15.98 -12.17
CA ILE A 76 -12.47 16.02 -13.63
C ILE A 76 -12.98 14.64 -14.08
N SER A 77 -14.01 14.65 -14.93
CA SER A 77 -14.43 13.45 -15.67
C SER A 77 -13.38 13.10 -16.71
N GLY A 78 -13.00 11.82 -16.79
CA GLY A 78 -12.02 11.31 -17.73
C GLY A 78 -11.05 10.33 -17.08
N ARG A 79 -9.88 10.16 -17.70
CA ARG A 79 -8.84 9.27 -17.19
C ARG A 79 -8.29 9.79 -15.85
N PHE A 80 -8.18 8.89 -14.88
CA PHE A 80 -7.56 9.16 -13.59
C PHE A 80 -6.46 8.14 -13.31
N THR A 81 -5.54 8.49 -12.42
CA THR A 81 -4.49 7.60 -11.93
C THR A 81 -4.17 7.98 -10.50
N PHE A 82 -4.01 7.00 -9.62
CA PHE A 82 -3.57 7.22 -8.26
C PHE A 82 -2.14 7.80 -8.24
N PRO A 83 -1.83 8.70 -7.27
CA PRO A 83 -0.49 9.23 -7.09
C PRO A 83 0.56 8.16 -6.78
N GLN A 84 0.19 7.15 -5.99
CA GLN A 84 1.10 6.07 -5.63
C GLN A 84 1.17 4.98 -6.71
N SER A 85 2.35 4.39 -6.85
CA SER A 85 2.53 3.13 -7.59
C SER A 85 2.55 1.95 -6.61
N TYR A 86 2.09 0.80 -7.07
CA TYR A 86 1.90 -0.37 -6.23
C TYR A 86 2.73 -1.55 -6.73
N PRO A 87 3.24 -2.40 -5.82
CA PRO A 87 4.10 -3.51 -6.20
C PRO A 87 3.38 -4.55 -7.05
N ASP A 88 4.12 -5.19 -7.95
CA ASP A 88 3.63 -6.34 -8.70
C ASP A 88 3.13 -7.43 -7.75
N GLY A 89 2.00 -8.04 -8.10
CA GLY A 89 1.35 -9.02 -7.27
C GLY A 89 0.63 -8.45 -6.03
N GLY A 90 0.61 -7.13 -5.84
CA GLY A 90 -0.22 -6.47 -4.85
C GLY A 90 -1.71 -6.52 -5.20
N ASN A 91 -2.56 -6.64 -4.18
CA ASN A 91 -4.00 -6.51 -4.35
C ASN A 91 -4.39 -5.03 -4.34
N TYR A 92 -5.45 -4.68 -5.04
CA TYR A 92 -6.10 -3.37 -4.97
C TYR A 92 -7.59 -3.52 -4.72
N ALA A 93 -8.17 -2.52 -4.05
CA ALA A 93 -9.58 -2.44 -3.72
C ALA A 93 -9.97 -0.95 -3.64
N ILE A 94 -10.46 -0.44 -4.77
CA ILE A 94 -10.91 0.92 -4.99
C ILE A 94 -12.38 1.04 -4.59
N SER A 95 -12.66 1.98 -3.71
CA SER A 95 -13.99 2.39 -3.31
C SER A 95 -14.13 3.92 -3.39
N VAL A 96 -15.37 4.40 -3.39
CA VAL A 96 -15.64 5.84 -3.19
C VAL A 96 -15.67 6.09 -1.69
N SER A 97 -14.78 6.93 -1.18
CA SER A 97 -14.79 7.32 0.24
C SER A 97 -15.68 8.53 0.49
N VAL A 98 -15.76 9.47 -0.47
CA VAL A 98 -16.64 10.64 -0.41
C VAL A 98 -17.25 10.89 -1.77
N HIS A 99 -18.59 10.90 -1.82
CA HIS A 99 -19.35 11.24 -3.02
C HIS A 99 -19.44 12.76 -3.21
N PRO A 100 -19.50 13.26 -4.46
CA PRO A 100 -19.83 14.64 -4.74
C PRO A 100 -21.24 14.99 -4.25
N SER A 101 -21.45 16.25 -3.84
CA SER A 101 -22.78 16.75 -3.49
C SER A 101 -23.74 16.63 -4.66
N GLY A 102 -24.90 15.99 -4.45
CA GLY A 102 -25.92 15.81 -5.48
C GLY A 102 -25.61 14.69 -6.48
N GLN A 103 -24.56 13.88 -6.26
CA GLN A 103 -24.26 12.71 -7.10
C GLN A 103 -24.08 11.43 -6.26
N GLU A 104 -24.24 10.29 -6.93
CA GLU A 104 -23.81 8.98 -6.46
C GLU A 104 -22.85 8.38 -7.47
N CYS A 105 -21.76 7.79 -6.99
CA CYS A 105 -20.74 7.22 -7.86
C CYS A 105 -20.55 5.74 -7.54
N SER A 106 -20.54 4.89 -8.56
CA SER A 106 -20.31 3.46 -8.45
C SER A 106 -18.98 3.09 -9.10
N VAL A 107 -18.27 2.11 -8.52
CA VAL A 107 -16.99 1.61 -9.06
C VAL A 107 -17.21 0.22 -9.63
N SER A 108 -16.78 0.01 -10.87
CA SER A 108 -16.68 -1.29 -11.54
C SER A 108 -15.21 -1.61 -11.80
N ASN A 109 -14.85 -2.91 -11.76
CA ASN A 109 -13.46 -3.37 -11.77
C ASN A 109 -12.59 -2.74 -10.67
N GLY A 110 -13.21 -2.36 -9.55
CA GLY A 110 -12.54 -1.69 -8.44
C GLY A 110 -11.60 -2.60 -7.65
N PHE A 111 -11.64 -3.92 -7.81
CA PHE A 111 -10.81 -4.84 -7.05
C PHE A 111 -10.06 -5.80 -7.98
N GLY A 112 -8.90 -6.26 -7.53
CA GLY A 112 -8.10 -7.21 -8.28
C GLY A 112 -6.66 -7.32 -7.78
N ARG A 113 -5.81 -7.91 -8.61
CA ARG A 113 -4.38 -8.05 -8.36
C ARG A 113 -3.61 -7.45 -9.52
N ILE A 114 -2.51 -6.77 -9.21
CA ILE A 114 -1.59 -6.22 -10.20
C ILE A 114 -0.74 -7.38 -10.73
N VAL A 115 -0.71 -7.53 -12.06
CA VAL A 115 0.01 -8.62 -12.73
C VAL A 115 0.82 -8.05 -13.88
N SER A 116 2.04 -7.65 -13.56
CA SER A 116 3.08 -7.21 -14.47
C SER A 116 2.68 -6.11 -15.47
N LYS A 117 1.64 -5.32 -15.17
CA LYS A 117 1.16 -4.21 -16.00
C LYS A 117 0.40 -3.17 -15.17
N ASP A 118 0.31 -1.96 -15.71
CA ASP A 118 -0.56 -0.90 -15.20
C ASP A 118 -2.03 -1.30 -15.30
N ILE A 119 -2.78 -1.00 -14.24
CA ILE A 119 -4.23 -1.18 -14.18
C ILE A 119 -4.89 0.14 -14.58
N SER A 120 -5.69 0.11 -15.63
CA SER A 120 -6.36 1.30 -16.20
C SER A 120 -7.80 1.05 -16.64
N ASP A 121 -8.36 -0.09 -16.24
CA ASP A 121 -9.69 -0.61 -16.59
C ASP A 121 -10.72 -0.43 -15.47
N VAL A 122 -10.37 0.34 -14.43
CA VAL A 122 -11.30 0.75 -13.38
C VAL A 122 -12.29 1.76 -13.97
N ILE A 123 -13.58 1.53 -13.75
CA ILE A 123 -14.64 2.41 -14.26
C ILE A 123 -15.38 3.00 -13.07
N VAL A 124 -15.47 4.33 -13.01
CA VAL A 124 -16.24 5.05 -12.00
C VAL A 124 -17.36 5.79 -12.71
N ASN A 125 -18.61 5.41 -12.43
CA ASN A 125 -19.79 6.04 -13.02
C ASN A 125 -20.51 6.85 -11.97
N CYS A 126 -20.56 8.17 -12.16
CA CYS A 126 -21.30 9.11 -11.33
C CYS A 126 -22.62 9.50 -11.99
N VAL A 127 -23.70 9.46 -11.22
CA VAL A 127 -25.04 9.86 -11.64
C VAL A 127 -25.59 10.91 -10.67
N THR A 128 -26.33 11.88 -11.18
CA THR A 128 -27.04 12.87 -10.35
C THR A 128 -28.18 12.18 -9.61
N LYS A 129 -28.38 12.55 -8.34
CA LYS A 129 -29.51 12.09 -7.52
C LYS A 129 -30.78 12.85 -7.80
#